data_AF-A0A3B9X150-F1
#
_entry.id   AF-A0A3B9X150-F1
#
_cell.length_a   1.000
_cell.length_b   1.000
_cell.length_c   1.000
_cell.angle_alpha   90.00
_cell.angle_beta   90.00
_cell.angle_gamma   90.00
#
_symmetry.space_group_name_H-M   'P 1'
#
loop_
_entity.id
_entity.type
_entity.pdbx_description
1 polymer ?
#
loop_
_entity_poly.entity_id
_entity_poly.type
_entity_poly.pdbx_seq_one_letter_code
_entity_poly.pdbx_strand_id
1 'polypeptide(L)'
;LTEAFVRAEWEQIIQAKGLMAERSYFKVARTGRGTPLDRRKRSALWEIFADYRSRMIDEGLAEPDDAYREAVEILGGEAPNLPYSSVIVDEGQDMGEQAFRLIRAIVPEGPDGDKNSIFIVGDAHQRIYARRASMSACGINIRGRSRKLRLNYRTSDEIRTWAVSILEGISVDDLDDGLDSLNGYTSVFKGASPILISYVSQEEEVEGLIDWLNSLGQDGIEISDVGILASTNAQLDLIASRLSDAGVEAVFLKSNQADDRGKVGVRLATMHRA
;
A
#
# COMPACT_ATOMS: atom_id res chain seq x y z
N LEU A 1 -10.23 13.31 23.28
CA LEU A 1 -9.62 12.41 22.27
C LEU A 1 -8.60 13.25 21.51
N THR A 2 -7.46 12.69 21.11
CA THR A 2 -6.44 13.44 20.35
C THR A 2 -6.90 13.62 18.90
N GLU A 3 -6.39 14.64 18.22
CA GLU A 3 -6.69 14.86 16.79
C GLU A 3 -6.34 13.63 15.94
N ALA A 4 -5.15 13.06 16.13
CA ALA A 4 -4.70 11.85 15.44
C ALA A 4 -5.67 10.67 15.63
N PHE A 5 -6.26 10.53 16.82
CA PHE A 5 -7.28 9.51 17.06
C PHE A 5 -8.56 9.78 16.27
N VAL A 6 -9.04 11.02 16.27
CA VAL A 6 -10.28 11.41 15.57
C VAL A 6 -10.12 11.18 14.06
N ARG A 7 -8.99 11.61 13.49
CA ARG A 7 -8.63 11.37 12.08
C ARG A 7 -8.60 9.88 11.74
N ALA A 8 -7.87 9.10 12.54
CA ALA A 8 -7.78 7.66 12.31
C ALA A 8 -9.11 6.93 12.50
N GLU A 9 -10.00 7.44 13.36
CA GLU A 9 -11.36 6.91 13.53
C GLU A 9 -12.25 7.22 12.33
N TRP A 10 -12.16 8.45 11.78
CA TRP A 10 -12.83 8.82 10.54
C TRP A 10 -12.40 7.91 9.38
N GLU A 11 -11.08 7.77 9.16
CA GLU A 11 -10.54 6.97 8.05
C GLU A 11 -10.84 5.47 8.20
N GLN A 12 -10.54 4.88 9.36
CA GLN A 12 -10.55 3.41 9.51
C GLN A 12 -11.91 2.83 9.90
N ILE A 13 -12.85 3.66 10.38
CA ILE A 13 -14.18 3.19 10.78
C ILE A 13 -15.26 3.86 9.94
N ILE A 14 -15.32 5.19 9.89
CA ILE A 14 -16.40 5.88 9.18
C ILE A 14 -16.29 5.70 7.67
N GLN A 15 -15.14 6.06 7.09
CA GLN A 15 -14.90 5.98 5.65
C GLN A 15 -14.75 4.53 5.18
N ALA A 16 -13.90 3.74 5.84
CA ALA A 16 -13.69 2.35 5.47
C ALA A 16 -14.99 1.51 5.45
N LYS A 17 -15.91 1.72 6.42
CA LYS A 17 -17.19 1.00 6.48
C LYS A 17 -18.35 1.72 5.80
N GLY A 18 -18.13 2.89 5.21
CA GLY A 18 -19.17 3.67 4.52
C GLY A 18 -20.32 4.08 5.43
N LEU A 19 -20.02 4.51 6.67
CA LEU A 19 -21.05 4.83 7.65
C LEU A 19 -21.67 6.20 7.37
N MET A 20 -22.96 6.19 7.04
CA MET A 20 -23.74 7.40 6.74
C MET A 20 -24.68 7.84 7.85
N ALA A 21 -24.86 7.03 8.90
CA ALA A 21 -25.79 7.33 9.99
C ALA A 21 -25.19 7.06 11.37
N GLU A 22 -25.55 7.90 12.35
CA GLU A 22 -25.10 7.80 13.75
C GLU A 22 -25.43 6.43 14.34
N ARG A 23 -26.64 5.92 14.06
CA ARG A 23 -27.10 4.62 14.54
C ARG A 23 -26.20 3.48 14.06
N SER A 24 -25.71 3.56 12.83
CA SER A 24 -24.77 2.59 12.26
C SER A 24 -23.41 2.71 12.94
N TYR A 25 -22.92 3.93 13.16
CA TYR A 25 -21.69 4.17 13.90
C TYR A 25 -21.75 3.64 15.34
N PHE A 26 -22.91 3.61 15.99
CA PHE A 26 -23.00 3.08 17.36
C PHE A 26 -22.94 1.55 17.43
N LYS A 27 -23.31 0.87 16.34
CA LYS A 27 -23.36 -0.59 16.26
C LYS A 27 -22.09 -1.19 15.70
N VAL A 28 -21.32 -0.43 14.92
CA VAL A 28 -20.11 -0.94 14.26
C VAL A 28 -19.08 -1.41 15.29
N ALA A 29 -18.49 -2.58 15.02
CA ALA A 29 -17.35 -3.09 15.75
C ALA A 29 -16.11 -2.25 15.43
N ARG A 30 -15.29 -1.98 16.46
CA ARG A 30 -14.06 -1.18 16.35
C ARG A 30 -12.84 -2.04 16.68
N THR A 31 -12.82 -3.24 16.13
CA THR A 31 -11.79 -4.27 16.37
C THR A 31 -10.40 -3.69 16.08
N GLY A 32 -9.43 -3.96 16.95
CA GLY A 32 -8.04 -3.54 16.76
C GLY A 32 -7.74 -2.06 17.04
N ARG A 33 -8.73 -1.21 17.37
CA ARG A 33 -8.51 0.23 17.61
C ARG A 33 -7.89 0.57 18.97
N GLY A 34 -7.87 -0.38 19.91
CA GLY A 34 -7.24 -0.26 21.24
C GLY A 34 -7.91 0.72 22.22
N THR A 35 -8.56 1.77 21.75
CA THR A 35 -9.25 2.77 22.61
C THR A 35 -10.75 2.49 22.66
N PRO A 36 -11.31 2.10 23.82
CA PRO A 36 -12.75 1.90 23.97
C PRO A 36 -13.51 3.23 23.88
N LEU A 37 -14.62 3.23 23.15
CA LEU A 37 -15.53 4.38 23.04
C LEU A 37 -16.91 3.99 23.57
N ASP A 38 -17.32 4.68 24.63
CA ASP A 38 -18.70 4.65 25.12
C ASP A 38 -19.65 5.43 24.20
N ARG A 39 -20.96 5.31 24.46
CA ARG A 39 -22.01 5.95 23.66
C ARG A 39 -21.88 7.48 23.59
N ARG A 40 -21.48 8.12 24.70
CA ARG A 40 -21.35 9.59 24.77
C ARG A 40 -20.22 10.06 23.88
N LYS A 41 -19.06 9.39 23.92
CA LYS A 41 -17.93 9.70 23.05
C LYS A 41 -18.25 9.45 21.59
N ARG A 42 -18.98 8.37 21.25
CA ARG A 42 -19.40 8.11 19.86
C ARG A 42 -20.34 9.20 19.34
N SER A 43 -21.26 9.71 20.16
CA SER A 43 -22.15 10.81 19.77
C SER A 43 -21.37 12.10 19.51
N ALA A 44 -20.47 12.47 20.42
CA ALA A 44 -19.62 13.65 20.25
C ALA A 44 -18.71 13.56 19.01
N LEU A 45 -18.19 12.37 18.70
CA LEU A 45 -17.44 12.14 17.46
C LEU A 45 -18.32 12.25 16.22
N TRP A 46 -19.55 11.73 16.29
CA TRP A 46 -20.49 11.79 15.16
C TRP A 46 -20.82 13.23 14.78
N GLU A 47 -20.98 14.14 15.76
CA GLU A 47 -21.16 15.56 15.47
C GLU A 47 -20.00 16.14 14.65
N ILE A 48 -18.76 15.82 15.02
CA ILE A 48 -17.56 16.25 14.29
C ILE A 48 -17.55 15.66 12.87
N PHE A 49 -17.84 14.38 12.74
CA PHE A 49 -17.85 13.67 11.45
C PHE A 49 -18.95 14.17 10.51
N ALA A 50 -20.12 14.49 11.05
CA ALA A 50 -21.23 15.04 10.29
C ALA A 50 -20.92 16.47 9.81
N ASP A 51 -20.35 17.32 10.68
CA ASP A 51 -19.92 18.67 10.32
C ASP A 51 -18.81 18.64 9.26
N TYR A 52 -17.79 17.80 9.44
CA TYR A 52 -16.72 17.61 8.45
C TYR A 52 -17.27 17.19 7.08
N ARG A 53 -18.17 16.19 7.04
CA ARG A 53 -18.80 15.76 5.78
C ARG A 53 -19.63 16.87 5.14
N SER A 54 -20.41 17.62 5.93
CA SER A 54 -21.21 18.73 5.42
C SER A 54 -20.33 19.76 4.72
N ARG A 55 -19.23 20.16 5.36
CA ARG A 55 -18.29 21.14 4.79
C ARG A 55 -17.61 20.62 3.53
N MET A 56 -17.22 19.34 3.50
CA MET A 56 -16.68 18.73 2.29
C MET A 56 -17.66 18.83 1.12
N ILE A 57 -18.93 18.50 1.35
CA ILE A 57 -19.98 18.59 0.31
C ILE A 57 -20.18 20.03 -0.14
N ASP A 58 -20.25 20.98 0.81
CA ASP A 58 -20.43 22.41 0.51
C ASP A 58 -19.26 22.98 -0.32
N GLU A 59 -18.05 22.45 -0.13
CA GLU A 59 -16.85 22.80 -0.88
C GLU A 59 -16.67 21.99 -2.18
N GLY A 60 -17.57 21.04 -2.48
CA GLY A 60 -17.48 20.17 -3.66
C GLY A 60 -16.32 19.17 -3.60
N LEU A 61 -15.91 18.77 -2.38
CA LEU A 61 -14.84 17.82 -2.11
C LEU A 61 -15.41 16.44 -1.74
N ALA A 62 -14.67 15.39 -2.06
CA ALA A 62 -14.99 14.00 -1.71
C ALA A 62 -13.73 13.25 -1.26
N GLU A 63 -13.87 12.35 -0.28
CA GLU A 63 -12.80 11.39 0.00
C GLU A 63 -12.78 10.33 -1.13
N PRO A 64 -11.66 9.64 -1.35
CA PRO A 64 -11.63 8.51 -2.29
C PRO A 64 -12.70 7.44 -2.00
N ASP A 65 -12.97 7.19 -0.70
CA ASP A 65 -14.00 6.24 -0.28
C ASP A 65 -15.43 6.75 -0.53
N ASP A 66 -15.66 8.07 -0.57
CA ASP A 66 -16.93 8.65 -0.99
C ASP A 66 -17.14 8.40 -2.50
N ALA A 67 -16.12 8.65 -3.32
CA ALA A 67 -16.17 8.41 -4.76
C ALA A 67 -16.50 6.95 -5.12
N TYR A 68 -15.94 5.97 -4.41
CA TYR A 68 -16.29 4.56 -4.60
C TYR A 68 -17.76 4.28 -4.29
N ARG A 69 -18.32 4.87 -3.23
CA ARG A 69 -19.73 4.68 -2.86
C ARG A 69 -20.68 5.31 -3.87
N GLU A 70 -20.41 6.54 -4.28
CA GLU A 70 -21.21 7.23 -5.29
C GLU A 70 -21.18 6.47 -6.62
N ALA A 71 -20.01 5.96 -7.03
CA ALA A 71 -19.90 5.12 -8.22
C ALA A 71 -20.74 3.84 -8.09
N VAL A 72 -20.76 3.18 -6.94
CA VAL A 72 -21.63 2.02 -6.70
C VAL A 72 -23.12 2.39 -6.83
N GLU A 73 -23.55 3.54 -6.29
CA GLU A 73 -24.94 4.00 -6.39
C GLU A 73 -25.34 4.29 -7.85
N ILE A 74 -24.47 4.95 -8.62
CA ILE A 74 -24.67 5.21 -10.04
C ILE A 74 -24.79 3.88 -10.81
N LEU A 75 -23.85 2.96 -10.59
CA LEU A 75 -23.87 1.64 -11.21
C LEU A 75 -25.12 0.86 -10.83
N GLY A 76 -25.63 0.98 -9.60
CA GLY A 76 -26.88 0.35 -9.18
C GLY A 76 -28.11 0.83 -9.99
N GLY A 77 -28.09 2.07 -10.47
CA GLY A 77 -29.11 2.62 -11.37
C GLY A 77 -28.97 2.18 -12.84
N GLU A 78 -27.75 1.81 -13.26
CA GLU A 78 -27.38 1.52 -14.66
C GLU A 78 -26.97 0.04 -14.92
N ALA A 79 -27.08 -0.81 -13.89
CA ALA A 79 -26.36 -2.08 -13.73
C ALA A 79 -26.43 -3.14 -14.86
N PRO A 80 -27.45 -3.23 -15.76
CA PRO A 80 -27.43 -4.30 -16.75
C PRO A 80 -26.48 -4.09 -17.94
N ASN A 81 -25.89 -2.90 -18.12
CA ASN A 81 -25.31 -2.50 -19.42
C ASN A 81 -23.79 -2.25 -19.44
N LEU A 82 -23.06 -2.55 -18.37
CA LEU A 82 -21.60 -2.40 -18.43
C LEU A 82 -20.98 -3.42 -19.40
N PRO A 83 -20.04 -3.00 -20.27
CA PRO A 83 -19.41 -3.89 -21.26
C PRO A 83 -18.33 -4.82 -20.67
N TYR A 84 -18.22 -4.88 -19.33
CA TYR A 84 -17.16 -5.63 -18.64
C TYR A 84 -17.65 -7.02 -18.25
N SER A 85 -16.96 -8.05 -18.73
CA SER A 85 -17.22 -9.44 -18.33
C SER A 85 -16.33 -9.91 -17.18
N SER A 86 -15.19 -9.25 -16.97
CA SER A 86 -14.21 -9.61 -15.95
C SER A 86 -13.42 -8.40 -15.46
N VAL A 87 -12.93 -8.45 -14.22
CA VAL A 87 -12.04 -7.45 -13.61
C VAL A 87 -10.75 -8.11 -13.15
N ILE A 88 -9.63 -7.47 -13.47
CA ILE A 88 -8.30 -7.82 -12.96
C ILE A 88 -7.87 -6.72 -11.99
N VAL A 89 -7.52 -7.14 -10.78
CA VAL A 89 -7.08 -6.26 -9.69
C VAL A 89 -5.62 -6.57 -9.41
N ASP A 90 -4.78 -5.55 -9.52
CA ASP A 90 -3.40 -5.58 -9.03
C ASP A 90 -3.31 -4.84 -7.69
N GLU A 91 -2.30 -5.16 -6.89
CA GLU A 91 -2.08 -4.59 -5.56
C GLU A 91 -3.31 -4.63 -4.62
N GLY A 92 -4.02 -5.76 -4.62
CA GLY A 92 -5.23 -5.97 -3.84
C GLY A 92 -5.04 -5.78 -2.32
N GLN A 93 -3.81 -5.86 -1.81
CA GLN A 93 -3.50 -5.60 -0.41
C GLN A 93 -3.72 -4.16 0.05
N ASP A 94 -3.68 -3.20 -0.89
CA ASP A 94 -3.88 -1.77 -0.63
C ASP A 94 -5.36 -1.35 -0.76
N MET A 95 -6.22 -2.24 -1.27
CA MET A 95 -7.63 -1.95 -1.46
C MET A 95 -8.45 -2.05 -0.17
N GLY A 96 -9.28 -1.03 0.05
CA GLY A 96 -10.27 -0.98 1.12
C GLY A 96 -11.61 -1.64 0.76
N GLU A 97 -12.49 -1.76 1.74
CA GLU A 97 -13.81 -2.38 1.58
C GLU A 97 -14.64 -1.69 0.49
N GLN A 98 -14.59 -0.35 0.42
CA GLN A 98 -15.36 0.41 -0.58
C GLN A 98 -14.88 0.15 -2.01
N ALA A 99 -13.56 0.03 -2.23
CA ALA A 99 -13.01 -0.32 -3.53
C ALA A 99 -13.45 -1.73 -3.98
N PHE A 100 -13.43 -2.72 -3.07
CA PHE A 100 -13.92 -4.06 -3.37
C PHE A 100 -15.44 -4.10 -3.63
N ARG A 101 -16.22 -3.28 -2.93
CA ARG A 101 -17.66 -3.12 -3.21
C ARG A 101 -17.91 -2.52 -4.60
N LEU A 102 -17.09 -1.56 -5.03
CA LEU A 102 -17.15 -1.04 -6.40
C LEU A 102 -16.81 -2.11 -7.43
N ILE A 103 -15.72 -2.85 -7.24
CA ILE A 103 -15.34 -3.97 -8.11
C ILE A 103 -16.50 -4.98 -8.24
N ARG A 104 -17.17 -5.29 -7.12
CA ARG A 104 -18.36 -6.15 -7.11
C ARG A 104 -19.55 -5.55 -7.84
N ALA A 105 -19.77 -4.24 -7.76
CA ALA A 105 -20.83 -3.57 -8.51
C ALA A 105 -20.55 -3.57 -10.03
N ILE A 106 -19.29 -3.47 -10.44
CA ILE A 106 -18.88 -3.53 -11.86
C ILE A 106 -19.15 -4.92 -12.45
N VAL A 107 -18.81 -5.99 -11.71
CA VAL A 107 -19.09 -7.37 -12.12
C VAL A 107 -19.87 -8.09 -11.01
N PRO A 108 -21.22 -8.03 -11.06
CA PRO A 108 -22.09 -8.74 -10.12
C PRO A 108 -21.84 -10.25 -10.15
N GLU A 109 -22.20 -10.93 -9.06
CA GLU A 109 -22.12 -12.39 -9.01
C GLU A 109 -23.06 -13.00 -10.07
N GLY A 110 -22.49 -13.83 -10.93
CA GLY A 110 -23.24 -14.53 -11.99
C GLY A 110 -23.86 -15.84 -11.50
N PRO A 111 -24.63 -16.52 -12.36
CA PRO A 111 -25.21 -17.85 -12.04
C PRO A 111 -24.17 -18.92 -11.69
N ASP A 112 -22.97 -18.82 -12.27
CA ASP A 112 -21.83 -19.70 -12.00
C ASP A 112 -20.94 -19.18 -10.85
N GLY A 113 -21.48 -18.27 -10.03
CA GLY A 113 -20.75 -17.55 -9.00
C GLY A 113 -19.67 -16.65 -9.59
N ASP A 114 -18.52 -16.61 -8.93
CA ASP A 114 -17.39 -15.74 -9.31
C ASP A 114 -16.45 -16.36 -10.37
N LYS A 115 -16.87 -17.38 -11.11
CA LYS A 115 -15.99 -18.08 -12.06
C LYS A 115 -15.67 -17.16 -13.25
N ASN A 116 -14.37 -16.96 -13.53
CA ASN A 116 -13.87 -16.08 -14.59
C ASN A 116 -14.35 -14.61 -14.52
N SER A 117 -14.86 -14.17 -13.37
CA SER A 117 -15.37 -12.79 -13.19
C SER A 117 -14.31 -11.86 -12.58
N ILE A 118 -13.60 -12.30 -11.54
CA ILE A 118 -12.65 -11.46 -10.81
C ILE A 118 -11.34 -12.21 -10.57
N PHE A 119 -10.22 -11.57 -10.89
CA PHE A 119 -8.88 -12.04 -10.61
C PHE A 119 -8.13 -10.97 -9.81
N ILE A 120 -7.69 -11.32 -8.59
CA ILE A 120 -7.03 -10.39 -7.67
C ILE A 120 -5.62 -10.90 -7.41
N VAL A 121 -4.65 -10.03 -7.58
CA VAL A 121 -3.25 -10.23 -7.23
C VAL A 121 -2.92 -9.30 -6.05
N GLY A 122 -2.12 -9.79 -5.11
CA GLY A 122 -1.60 -8.98 -4.03
C GLY A 122 -0.61 -9.73 -3.13
N ASP A 123 0.12 -8.99 -2.32
CA ASP A 123 1.09 -9.50 -1.35
C ASP A 123 0.78 -9.00 0.06
N ALA A 124 0.42 -9.93 0.95
CA ALA A 124 0.14 -9.66 2.36
C ALA A 124 1.29 -8.97 3.10
N HIS A 125 2.53 -9.33 2.75
CA HIS A 125 3.73 -8.87 3.44
C HIS A 125 4.14 -7.45 3.01
N GLN A 126 3.62 -6.96 1.88
CA GLN A 126 3.87 -5.60 1.37
C GLN A 126 2.78 -4.61 1.78
N ARG A 127 1.88 -4.99 2.69
CA ARG A 127 0.83 -4.09 3.16
C ARG A 127 1.41 -2.98 4.03
N ILE A 128 1.59 -1.80 3.43
CA ILE A 128 2.06 -0.58 4.12
C ILE A 128 0.89 0.15 4.79
N TYR A 129 -0.34 0.02 4.26
CA TYR A 129 -1.53 0.71 4.78
C TYR A 129 -2.37 -0.18 5.72
N ALA A 130 -2.78 0.37 6.87
CA ALA A 130 -3.53 -0.35 7.91
C ALA A 130 -5.02 -0.58 7.61
N ARG A 131 -5.41 -0.73 6.33
CA ARG A 131 -6.81 -0.99 5.93
C ARG A 131 -7.01 -2.50 5.79
N ARG A 132 -7.86 -3.09 6.63
CA ARG A 132 -8.28 -4.50 6.52
C ARG A 132 -9.66 -4.56 5.87
N ALA A 133 -9.73 -5.18 4.69
CA ALA A 133 -10.98 -5.47 4.02
C ALA A 133 -11.16 -6.98 3.92
N SER A 134 -12.32 -7.47 4.39
CA SER A 134 -12.72 -8.84 4.14
C SER A 134 -13.36 -8.91 2.77
N MET A 135 -12.71 -9.59 1.82
CA MET A 135 -13.23 -9.76 0.46
C MET A 135 -14.58 -10.49 0.47
N SER A 136 -14.72 -11.49 1.32
CA SER A 136 -15.99 -12.22 1.49
C SER A 136 -17.13 -11.33 1.99
N ALA A 137 -16.85 -10.40 2.92
CA ALA A 137 -17.84 -9.39 3.35
C ALA A 137 -18.23 -8.40 2.24
N CYS A 138 -17.41 -8.27 1.19
CA CYS A 138 -17.70 -7.48 0.00
C CYS A 138 -18.41 -8.31 -1.10
N GLY A 139 -18.77 -9.56 -0.84
CA GLY A 139 -19.36 -10.45 -1.84
C GLY A 139 -18.36 -10.97 -2.87
N ILE A 140 -17.07 -11.01 -2.54
CA ILE A 140 -16.03 -11.61 -3.38
C ILE A 140 -15.57 -12.91 -2.73
N ASN A 141 -15.91 -14.05 -3.34
CA ASN A 141 -15.60 -15.35 -2.76
C ASN A 141 -14.32 -15.95 -3.37
N ILE A 142 -13.24 -15.90 -2.60
CA ILE A 142 -11.92 -16.44 -2.97
C ILE A 142 -11.63 -17.83 -2.37
N ARG A 143 -12.51 -18.36 -1.52
CA ARG A 143 -12.26 -19.61 -0.79
C ARG A 143 -12.12 -20.79 -1.76
N GLY A 144 -11.03 -21.53 -1.63
CA GLY A 144 -10.72 -22.66 -2.52
C GLY A 144 -10.26 -22.24 -3.92
N ARG A 145 -10.01 -20.94 -4.15
CA ARG A 145 -9.64 -20.37 -5.45
C ARG A 145 -8.38 -19.51 -5.38
N SER A 146 -7.73 -19.44 -4.22
CA SER A 146 -6.46 -18.76 -4.04
C SER A 146 -5.29 -19.67 -4.42
N ARG A 147 -4.23 -19.07 -4.97
CA ARG A 147 -2.97 -19.74 -5.25
C ARG A 147 -1.82 -18.84 -4.81
N LYS A 148 -0.89 -19.39 -4.04
CA LYS A 148 0.32 -18.68 -3.63
C LYS A 148 1.44 -18.87 -4.65
N LEU A 149 2.07 -17.78 -5.06
CA LEU A 149 3.29 -17.80 -5.85
C LEU A 149 4.47 -17.81 -4.89
N ARG A 150 5.26 -18.89 -4.94
CA ARG A 150 6.37 -19.14 -4.00
C ARG A 150 7.75 -18.80 -4.58
N LEU A 151 7.81 -18.55 -5.88
CA LEU A 151 9.06 -18.40 -6.60
C LEU A 151 9.31 -16.92 -6.91
N ASN A 152 10.39 -16.38 -6.36
CA ASN A 152 10.82 -15.01 -6.57
C ASN A 152 11.81 -14.96 -7.75
N TYR A 153 11.46 -14.14 -8.74
CA TYR A 153 12.25 -13.93 -9.95
C TYR A 153 13.04 -12.61 -9.94
N ARG A 154 12.81 -11.75 -8.94
CA ARG A 154 13.37 -10.39 -8.86
C ARG A 154 14.61 -10.33 -7.98
N THR A 155 14.61 -11.00 -6.84
CA THR A 155 15.68 -10.88 -5.83
C THR A 155 16.45 -12.19 -5.66
N SER A 156 17.75 -12.07 -5.37
CA SER A 156 18.60 -13.23 -5.08
C SER A 156 18.16 -13.94 -3.80
N ASP A 157 18.60 -15.20 -3.66
CA ASP A 157 18.39 -16.00 -2.47
C ASP A 157 18.91 -15.31 -1.20
N GLU A 158 20.05 -14.64 -1.30
CA GLU A 158 20.73 -13.94 -0.22
C GLU A 158 19.95 -12.68 0.22
N ILE A 159 19.50 -11.84 -0.73
CA ILE A 159 18.67 -10.67 -0.43
C ILE A 159 17.34 -11.10 0.19
N ARG A 160 16.70 -12.14 -0.37
CA ARG A 160 15.44 -12.67 0.17
C ARG A 160 15.64 -13.17 1.60
N THR A 161 16.68 -13.97 1.85
CA THR A 161 16.95 -14.56 3.18
C THR A 161 17.20 -13.47 4.21
N TRP A 162 17.98 -12.44 3.86
CA TRP A 162 18.20 -11.29 4.73
C TRP A 162 16.91 -10.53 5.03
N ALA A 163 16.11 -10.19 4.00
CA ALA A 163 14.84 -9.49 4.19
C ALA A 163 13.85 -10.28 5.05
N VAL A 164 13.74 -11.60 4.82
CA VAL A 164 12.91 -12.49 5.64
C VAL A 164 13.39 -12.52 7.09
N SER A 165 14.70 -12.56 7.35
CA SER A 165 15.24 -12.57 8.72
C SER A 165 14.90 -11.31 9.52
N ILE A 166 14.67 -10.18 8.85
CA ILE A 166 14.20 -8.94 9.51
C ILE A 166 12.72 -9.05 9.92
N LEU A 167 11.94 -9.83 9.17
CA LEU A 167 10.52 -10.07 9.42
C LEU A 167 10.27 -11.26 10.36
N GLU A 168 11.26 -12.12 10.59
CA GLU A 168 11.14 -13.27 11.49
C GLU A 168 10.80 -12.82 12.92
N GLY A 169 9.63 -13.25 13.41
CA GLY A 169 9.08 -12.82 14.70
C GLY A 169 7.96 -11.76 14.60
N ILE A 170 7.67 -11.25 13.40
CA ILE A 170 6.54 -10.36 13.13
C ILE A 170 5.36 -11.18 12.60
N SER A 171 4.19 -11.09 13.25
CA SER A 171 2.97 -11.78 12.79
C SER A 171 2.33 -11.06 11.59
N VAL A 172 2.16 -11.76 10.46
CA VAL A 172 1.52 -11.24 9.24
C VAL A 172 0.23 -12.03 8.92
N ASP A 173 -0.81 -11.30 8.52
CA ASP A 173 -2.18 -11.77 8.23
C ASP A 173 -2.36 -11.97 6.70
N ASP A 174 -2.82 -13.15 6.27
CA ASP A 174 -2.88 -13.66 4.88
C ASP A 174 -4.01 -13.05 4.03
N LEU A 175 -4.16 -11.72 4.05
CA LEU A 175 -5.18 -10.93 3.31
C LEU A 175 -6.66 -11.30 3.53
N ASP A 176 -6.98 -12.46 4.11
CA ASP A 176 -8.29 -13.08 4.32
C ASP A 176 -8.33 -13.84 5.68
N ASP A 177 -7.77 -13.22 6.73
CA ASP A 177 -7.81 -13.65 8.14
C ASP A 177 -7.02 -14.93 8.49
N GLY A 178 -6.14 -15.41 7.61
CA GLY A 178 -5.21 -16.52 7.86
C GLY A 178 -3.86 -16.07 8.42
N LEU A 179 -3.09 -16.98 9.05
CA LEU A 179 -1.66 -16.70 9.33
C LEU A 179 -0.84 -17.13 8.11
N ASP A 180 -0.09 -16.20 7.51
CA ASP A 180 0.85 -16.58 6.46
C ASP A 180 2.19 -17.01 7.06
N SER A 181 2.81 -18.01 6.44
CA SER A 181 4.17 -18.44 6.80
C SER A 181 5.06 -18.24 5.59
N LEU A 182 6.20 -17.57 5.78
CA LEU A 182 7.24 -17.41 4.75
C LEU A 182 7.92 -18.75 4.36
N ASN A 183 7.49 -19.87 4.94
CA ASN A 183 8.01 -21.21 4.66
C ASN A 183 7.78 -21.63 3.20
N GLY A 184 8.88 -21.80 2.48
CA GLY A 184 8.93 -22.31 1.11
C GLY A 184 8.89 -21.23 0.03
N TYR A 185 9.16 -19.96 0.36
CA TYR A 185 9.57 -18.97 -0.64
C TYR A 185 11.00 -19.22 -1.09
N THR A 186 11.22 -19.32 -2.40
CA THR A 186 12.54 -19.56 -2.99
C THR A 186 12.80 -18.56 -4.12
N SER A 187 14.07 -18.25 -4.37
CA SER A 187 14.51 -17.38 -5.46
C SER A 187 15.09 -18.26 -6.56
N VAL A 188 14.88 -17.88 -7.81
CA VAL A 188 15.41 -18.66 -8.96
C VAL A 188 16.92 -18.54 -9.12
N PHE A 189 17.55 -17.55 -8.50
CA PHE A 189 18.97 -17.26 -8.63
C PHE A 189 19.62 -16.89 -7.29
N LYS A 190 20.94 -17.03 -7.25
CA LYS A 190 21.82 -16.59 -6.16
C LYS A 190 22.61 -15.37 -6.61
N GLY A 191 23.03 -14.54 -5.66
CA GLY A 191 23.77 -13.32 -5.90
C GLY A 191 24.67 -12.95 -4.73
N ALA A 192 25.08 -11.68 -4.68
CA ALA A 192 25.86 -11.18 -3.57
C ALA A 192 25.03 -11.10 -2.28
N SER A 193 25.67 -11.35 -1.14
CA SER A 193 25.08 -11.10 0.17
C SER A 193 24.90 -9.61 0.41
N PRO A 194 23.80 -9.18 1.05
CA PRO A 194 23.65 -7.80 1.52
C PRO A 194 24.83 -7.39 2.42
N ILE A 195 25.33 -6.18 2.20
CA ILE A 195 26.43 -5.60 2.97
C ILE A 195 25.86 -4.51 3.87
N LEU A 196 26.14 -4.59 5.17
CA LEU A 196 25.82 -3.53 6.12
C LEU A 196 27.09 -2.77 6.46
N ILE A 197 27.07 -1.46 6.24
CA ILE A 197 28.17 -0.56 6.59
C ILE A 197 27.60 0.49 7.55
N SER A 198 28.31 0.73 8.65
CA SER A 198 27.95 1.73 9.65
C SER A 198 28.97 2.86 9.64
N TYR A 199 28.49 4.10 9.70
CA TYR A 199 29.30 5.30 9.78
C TYR A 199 29.02 6.05 11.09
N VAL A 200 29.97 6.89 11.51
CA VAL A 200 29.86 7.63 12.77
C VAL A 200 28.99 8.88 12.60
N SER A 201 28.91 9.40 11.38
CA SER A 201 28.11 10.58 11.02
C SER A 201 27.38 10.40 9.70
N GLN A 202 26.35 11.23 9.47
CA GLN A 202 25.62 11.27 8.20
C GLN A 202 26.51 11.78 7.07
N GLU A 203 27.46 12.66 7.36
CA GLU A 203 28.43 13.15 6.39
C GLU A 203 29.35 12.04 5.88
N GLU A 204 29.87 11.19 6.78
CA GLU A 204 30.69 10.03 6.43
C GLU A 204 29.89 8.97 5.66
N GLU A 205 28.61 8.77 6.01
CA GLU A 205 27.72 7.86 5.28
C GLU A 205 27.54 8.27 3.83
N VAL A 206 27.31 9.56 3.58
CA VAL A 206 27.14 10.08 2.22
C VAL A 206 28.45 10.06 1.43
N GLU A 207 29.59 10.32 2.07
CA GLU A 207 30.91 10.20 1.43
C GLU A 207 31.20 8.75 1.02
N GLY A 208 30.96 7.80 1.93
CA GLY A 208 31.11 6.37 1.64
C GLY A 208 30.16 5.87 0.54
N LEU A 209 28.94 6.40 0.46
CA LEU A 209 28.00 6.14 -0.62
C LEU A 209 28.54 6.65 -1.97
N ILE A 210 29.11 7.85 -2.02
CA ILE A 210 29.70 8.42 -3.25
C ILE A 210 30.91 7.59 -3.70
N ASP A 211 31.78 7.21 -2.77
CA ASP A 211 32.92 6.34 -3.06
C ASP A 211 32.48 4.99 -3.64
N TRP A 212 31.43 4.39 -3.07
CA TRP A 212 30.84 3.16 -3.57
C TRP A 212 30.27 3.35 -4.98
N LEU A 213 29.49 4.41 -5.23
CA LEU A 213 28.95 4.71 -6.57
C LEU A 213 30.07 4.85 -7.62
N ASN A 214 31.17 5.52 -7.26
CA ASN A 214 32.32 5.68 -8.15
C ASN A 214 33.04 4.35 -8.44
N SER A 215 32.97 3.37 -7.53
CA SER A 215 33.54 2.03 -7.77
C SER A 215 32.70 1.15 -8.72
N LEU A 216 31.38 1.39 -8.83
CA LEU A 216 30.47 0.55 -9.62
C LEU A 216 30.78 0.51 -11.12
N GLY A 217 31.34 1.59 -11.66
CA GLY A 217 31.74 1.65 -13.07
C GLY A 217 32.78 0.57 -13.45
N GLN A 218 33.54 0.06 -12.48
CA GLN A 218 34.50 -1.04 -12.70
C GLN A 218 33.82 -2.40 -12.85
N ASP A 219 32.59 -2.54 -12.32
CA ASP A 219 31.81 -3.78 -12.31
C ASP A 219 30.77 -3.83 -13.45
N GLY A 220 30.75 -2.81 -14.32
CA GLY A 220 29.82 -2.71 -15.45
C GLY A 220 28.37 -2.42 -15.04
N ILE A 221 28.17 -1.87 -13.85
CA ILE A 221 26.85 -1.43 -13.35
C ILE A 221 26.65 0.03 -13.74
N GLU A 222 25.58 0.30 -14.48
CA GLU A 222 25.21 1.66 -14.86
C GLU A 222 24.62 2.41 -13.66
N ILE A 223 24.92 3.70 -13.53
CA ILE A 223 24.42 4.54 -12.44
C ILE A 223 22.86 4.58 -12.43
N SER A 224 22.23 4.43 -13.60
CA SER A 224 20.78 4.35 -13.74
C SER A 224 20.15 3.08 -13.18
N ASP A 225 20.93 2.01 -12.97
CA ASP A 225 20.46 0.77 -12.35
C ASP A 225 20.47 0.85 -10.82
N VAL A 226 21.02 1.92 -10.24
CA VAL A 226 21.14 2.12 -8.80
C VAL A 226 19.94 2.91 -8.27
N GLY A 227 19.32 2.39 -7.20
CA GLY A 227 18.31 3.09 -6.41
C GLY A 227 18.79 3.34 -4.98
N ILE A 228 18.67 4.59 -4.51
CA ILE A 228 18.91 4.99 -3.12
C ILE A 228 17.56 5.26 -2.46
N LEU A 229 17.32 4.56 -1.35
CA LEU A 229 16.10 4.68 -0.55
C LEU A 229 16.43 5.34 0.78
N ALA A 230 15.65 6.37 1.15
CA ALA A 230 15.76 7.02 2.46
C ALA A 230 14.41 7.13 3.17
N SER A 231 14.43 7.34 4.48
CA SER A 231 13.20 7.43 5.28
C SER A 231 12.47 8.77 5.12
N THR A 232 13.20 9.84 4.81
CA THR A 232 12.66 11.21 4.72
C THR A 232 13.11 11.94 3.46
N ASN A 233 12.30 12.90 3.00
CA ASN A 233 12.69 13.78 1.89
C ASN A 233 13.94 14.62 2.22
N ALA A 234 14.09 15.05 3.47
CA ALA A 234 15.26 15.81 3.90
C ALA A 234 16.58 15.03 3.73
N GLN A 235 16.55 13.71 3.97
CA GLN A 235 17.71 12.85 3.68
C GLN A 235 17.99 12.76 2.17
N LEU A 236 16.95 12.63 1.34
CA LEU A 236 17.13 12.60 -0.11
C LEU A 236 17.66 13.92 -0.66
N ASP A 237 17.18 15.06 -0.14
CA ASP A 237 17.66 16.38 -0.55
C ASP A 237 19.15 16.57 -0.22
N LEU A 238 19.56 16.12 0.97
CA LEU A 238 20.97 16.12 1.36
C LEU A 238 21.82 15.23 0.44
N ILE A 239 21.37 13.98 0.22
CA ILE A 239 22.07 13.03 -0.66
C ILE A 239 22.18 13.60 -2.07
N ALA A 240 21.09 14.13 -2.64
CA ALA A 240 21.07 14.73 -3.96
C ALA A 240 22.04 15.90 -4.09
N SER A 241 22.10 16.78 -3.09
CA SER A 241 23.07 17.90 -3.08
C SER A 241 24.51 17.38 -3.12
N ARG A 242 24.83 16.39 -2.29
CA ARG A 242 26.19 15.84 -2.20
C ARG A 242 26.59 15.03 -3.44
N LEU A 243 25.65 14.31 -4.04
CA LEU A 243 25.84 13.65 -5.33
C LEU A 243 26.14 14.68 -6.42
N SER A 244 25.38 15.79 -6.47
CA SER A 244 25.61 16.87 -7.42
C SER A 244 26.99 17.51 -7.24
N ASP A 245 27.44 17.74 -6.00
CA ASP A 245 28.78 18.27 -5.72
C ASP A 245 29.90 17.32 -6.19
N ALA A 246 29.62 16.01 -6.17
CA ALA A 246 30.52 14.96 -6.69
C ALA A 246 30.37 14.70 -8.19
N GLY A 247 29.50 15.44 -8.90
CA GLY A 247 29.25 15.26 -10.34
C GLY A 247 28.41 14.04 -10.71
N VAL A 248 27.70 13.45 -9.74
CA VAL A 248 26.78 12.32 -9.96
C VAL A 248 25.36 12.86 -10.14
N GLU A 249 24.76 12.59 -11.29
CA GLU A 249 23.37 12.96 -11.55
C GLU A 249 22.40 12.14 -10.68
N ALA A 250 21.33 12.78 -10.22
CA ALA A 250 20.30 12.15 -9.42
C ALA A 250 18.91 12.42 -10.02
N VAL A 251 18.07 11.39 -10.05
CA VAL A 251 16.70 11.46 -10.53
C VAL A 251 15.77 11.13 -9.38
N PHE A 252 15.06 12.14 -8.88
CA PHE A 252 13.96 11.91 -7.95
C PHE A 252 12.84 11.21 -8.69
N LEU A 253 12.54 9.99 -8.27
CA LEU A 253 11.30 9.36 -8.68
C LEU A 253 10.16 10.23 -8.10
N LYS A 254 9.02 10.43 -8.79
CA LYS A 254 7.80 11.12 -8.26
C LYS A 254 6.58 10.19 -8.25
N SER A 255 5.70 10.28 -7.26
CA SER A 255 4.60 9.30 -7.03
C SER A 255 3.62 9.18 -8.20
N ASN A 256 3.48 10.23 -9.01
CA ASN A 256 2.54 10.28 -10.14
C ASN A 256 3.23 10.23 -11.52
N GLN A 257 4.50 9.79 -11.59
CA GLN A 257 5.24 9.71 -12.84
C GLN A 257 6.00 8.39 -12.93
N ALA A 258 5.86 7.72 -14.08
CA ALA A 258 6.69 6.57 -14.41
C ALA A 258 8.17 6.99 -14.46
N ASP A 259 9.06 6.08 -14.07
CA ASP A 259 10.49 6.30 -14.19
C ASP A 259 10.88 6.43 -15.68
N ASP A 260 11.61 7.49 -15.98
CA ASP A 260 12.17 7.73 -17.30
C ASP A 260 13.57 7.14 -17.35
N ARG A 261 13.67 5.90 -17.84
CA ARG A 261 14.94 5.18 -17.99
C ARG A 261 15.89 5.83 -19.01
N GLY A 262 15.44 6.82 -19.79
CA GLY A 262 16.31 7.61 -20.65
C GLY A 262 17.15 8.65 -19.90
N LYS A 263 16.81 8.94 -18.63
CA LYS A 263 17.59 9.87 -17.79
C LYS A 263 18.75 9.17 -17.12
N VAL A 264 19.93 9.73 -17.30
CA VAL A 264 21.15 9.35 -16.58
C VAL A 264 21.03 9.79 -15.11
N GLY A 265 21.59 8.99 -14.20
CA GLY A 265 21.67 9.32 -12.77
C GLY A 265 21.04 8.30 -11.84
N VAL A 266 21.39 8.40 -10.55
CA VAL A 266 20.91 7.47 -9.50
C VAL A 266 19.44 7.75 -9.20
N ARG A 267 18.63 6.72 -8.97
CA ARG A 267 17.21 6.89 -8.61
C ARG A 267 17.06 7.14 -7.11
N LEU A 268 16.45 8.27 -6.76
CA LEU A 268 16.17 8.66 -5.38
C LEU A 268 14.69 8.49 -5.06
N ALA A 269 14.38 7.77 -3.98
CA ALA A 269 13.02 7.55 -3.52
C ALA A 269 12.93 7.43 -1.99
N THR A 270 11.80 7.81 -1.41
CA THR A 270 11.52 7.52 0.00
C THR A 270 11.05 6.08 0.15
N MET A 271 11.33 5.44 1.29
CA MET A 271 10.87 4.07 1.56
C MET A 271 9.34 3.91 1.47
N HIS A 272 8.58 4.96 1.79
CA HIS A 272 7.12 4.96 1.67
C HIS A 272 6.62 4.89 0.21
N ARG A 273 7.52 4.94 -0.75
CA ARG A 273 7.25 5.12 -2.18
C ARG A 273 8.04 4.14 -3.07
N ALA A 274 8.96 3.38 -2.46
CA ALA A 274 9.88 2.46 -3.12
C ALA A 274 9.22 1.12 -3.45
#